data_AF-A0A3L7SHS5-F1
#
_entry.id   AF-A0A3L7SHS5-F1
#
_cell.length_a   1.000
_cell.length_b   1.000
_cell.length_c   1.000
_cell.angle_alpha   90.00
_cell.angle_beta   90.00
_cell.angle_gamma   90.00
#
_symmetry.space_group_name_H-M   'P 1'
#
loop_
_entity.id
_entity.type
_entity.pdbx_description
1 polymer ?
#
loop_
_entity_poly.entity_id
_entity_poly.type
_entity_poly.pdbx_seq_one_letter_code
_entity_poly.pdbx_strand_id
1 'polypeptide(L)'
;MIHPTLFADRVQMAFHPTQRGVVGLVDDLLGLCRHYQLQMRFQDGHGVIRRLGAEAEELLDIPVPKSVFRAAIARVAAICNEQRPESVTPYRGEGNITLLPPDLQCSEKESPPSTCYVSFTNTPLDQHLEIRFSSSSAGDKNLFTVLLRDKRTATVFGDALAIRSELLESDRLRFIRHPVAH
;
A
#
# COMPACT_ATOMS: atom_id res chain seq x y z
N MET A 1 29.78 5.10 12.44
CA MET A 1 28.55 4.47 12.97
C MET A 1 27.38 5.22 12.36
N ILE A 2 26.72 4.65 11.36
CA ILE A 2 25.56 5.29 10.72
C ILE A 2 24.37 4.94 11.59
N HIS A 3 23.71 5.95 12.18
CA HIS A 3 22.46 5.74 12.89
C HIS A 3 21.41 5.29 11.86
N PRO A 4 20.78 4.12 12.03
CA PRO A 4 19.70 3.72 11.14
C PRO A 4 18.58 4.76 11.20
N THR A 5 17.99 5.06 10.04
CA THR A 5 16.82 5.94 9.97
C THR A 5 15.63 5.23 10.63
N LEU A 6 14.67 6.00 11.15
CA LEU A 6 13.43 5.44 11.72
C LEU A 6 12.66 4.54 10.73
N PHE A 7 12.87 4.75 9.42
CA PHE A 7 12.41 3.86 8.36
C PHE A 7 13.16 2.52 8.36
N ALA A 8 14.50 2.56 8.33
CA ALA A 8 15.36 1.38 8.36
C ALA A 8 15.05 0.48 9.56
N ASP A 9 14.97 1.05 10.77
CA ASP A 9 14.68 0.32 12.00
C ASP A 9 13.33 -0.40 11.94
N ARG A 10 12.31 0.31 11.44
CA ARG A 10 10.95 -0.22 11.33
C ARG A 10 10.85 -1.33 10.30
N VAL A 11 11.51 -1.18 9.15
CA VAL A 11 11.58 -2.23 8.14
C VAL A 11 12.29 -3.46 8.70
N GLN A 12 13.47 -3.28 9.31
CA GLN A 12 14.20 -4.39 9.93
C GLN A 12 13.35 -5.10 10.97
N MET A 13 12.64 -4.35 11.84
CA MET A 13 11.75 -4.91 12.85
C MET A 13 10.64 -5.78 12.24
N ALA A 14 10.03 -5.39 11.11
CA ALA A 14 8.99 -6.18 10.46
C ALA A 14 9.49 -7.56 9.97
N PHE A 15 10.77 -7.67 9.59
CA PHE A 15 11.39 -8.93 9.15
C PHE A 15 11.93 -9.79 10.30
N HIS A 16 11.85 -9.34 11.55
CA HIS A 16 12.18 -10.22 12.67
C HIS A 16 11.14 -11.35 12.75
N PRO A 17 11.57 -12.61 12.97
CA PRO A 17 10.64 -13.72 13.13
C PRO A 17 9.62 -13.42 14.24
N THR A 18 8.34 -13.42 13.89
CA THR A 18 7.25 -13.26 14.85
C THR A 18 6.52 -14.58 15.05
N GLN A 19 5.80 -14.72 16.17
CA GLN A 19 4.91 -15.88 16.39
C GLN A 19 3.77 -15.96 15.35
N ARG A 20 3.45 -14.84 14.68
CA ARG A 20 2.46 -14.76 13.60
C ARG A 20 3.01 -15.19 12.23
N GLY A 21 4.31 -15.50 12.14
CA GLY A 21 4.97 -15.95 10.91
C GLY A 21 4.79 -14.98 9.74
N VAL A 22 4.55 -15.53 8.54
CA VAL A 22 4.37 -14.74 7.30
C VAL A 22 3.14 -13.84 7.36
N VAL A 23 2.08 -14.23 8.07
CA VAL A 23 0.88 -13.39 8.23
C VAL A 23 1.24 -12.12 8.99
N GLY A 24 1.93 -12.24 10.12
CA GLY A 24 2.39 -11.09 10.90
C GLY A 24 3.34 -10.19 10.14
N LEU A 25 4.29 -10.77 9.39
CA LEU A 25 5.18 -10.01 8.51
C LEU A 25 4.39 -9.14 7.51
N VAL A 26 3.39 -9.71 6.86
CA VAL A 26 2.60 -8.99 5.85
C VAL A 26 1.74 -7.91 6.50
N ASP A 27 1.13 -8.19 7.66
CA ASP A 27 0.39 -7.18 8.42
C ASP A 27 1.30 -6.01 8.82
N ASP A 28 2.52 -6.30 9.28
CA ASP A 28 3.48 -5.29 9.70
C ASP A 28 3.95 -4.46 8.49
N LEU A 29 4.23 -5.09 7.34
CA LEU A 29 4.55 -4.41 6.08
C LEU A 29 3.41 -3.50 5.60
N LEU A 30 2.17 -3.98 5.64
CA LEU A 30 0.99 -3.19 5.30
C LEU A 30 0.79 -2.03 6.29
N GLY A 31 1.09 -2.24 7.57
CA GLY A 31 1.12 -1.21 8.61
C GLY A 31 2.16 -0.12 8.33
N LEU A 32 3.40 -0.51 7.99
CA LEU A 32 4.46 0.43 7.57
C LEU A 32 4.06 1.24 6.35
N CYS A 33 3.32 0.62 5.43
CA CYS A 33 2.92 1.25 4.20
C CYS A 33 1.96 2.45 4.39
N ARG A 34 1.33 2.58 5.56
CA ARG A 34 0.56 3.77 5.96
C ARG A 34 1.41 5.04 6.04
N HIS A 35 2.70 4.88 6.35
CA HIS A 35 3.64 5.97 6.53
C HIS A 35 4.66 6.06 5.38
N TYR A 36 4.96 4.93 4.75
CA TYR A 36 6.01 4.81 3.73
C TYR A 36 5.49 4.05 2.52
N GLN A 37 5.54 4.63 1.32
CA GLN A 37 5.29 3.80 0.12
C GLN A 37 6.50 2.89 -0.11
N LEU A 38 6.27 1.60 -0.32
CA LEU A 38 7.33 0.58 -0.36
C LEU A 38 7.38 -0.12 -1.72
N GLN A 39 8.60 -0.38 -2.17
CA GLN A 39 8.90 -1.34 -3.20
C GLN A 39 9.87 -2.38 -2.65
N MET A 40 9.62 -3.64 -2.94
CA MET A 40 10.44 -4.76 -2.50
C MET A 40 10.78 -5.64 -3.69
N ARG A 41 12.02 -6.11 -3.75
CA ARG A 41 12.51 -7.05 -4.76
C ARG A 41 13.36 -8.12 -4.11
N PHE A 42 13.37 -9.31 -4.69
CA PHE A 42 14.37 -10.32 -4.35
C PHE A 42 15.37 -10.41 -5.50
N GLN A 43 16.64 -10.10 -5.22
CA GLN A 43 17.72 -10.11 -6.20
C GLN A 43 19.01 -10.60 -5.54
N ASP A 44 19.86 -11.31 -6.28
CA ASP A 44 21.18 -11.74 -5.83
C ASP A 44 21.21 -12.37 -4.42
N GLY A 45 20.19 -13.18 -4.11
CA GLY A 45 20.10 -13.94 -2.85
C GLY A 45 19.62 -13.14 -1.63
N HIS A 46 19.27 -11.87 -1.78
CA HIS A 46 18.77 -11.01 -0.71
C HIS A 46 17.48 -10.29 -1.11
N GLY A 47 16.70 -9.89 -0.10
CA GLY A 47 15.60 -8.97 -0.31
C GLY A 47 16.11 -7.54 -0.27
N VAL A 48 15.57 -6.69 -1.13
CA VAL A 48 15.87 -5.27 -1.20
C VAL A 48 14.58 -4.51 -1.03
N ILE A 49 14.56 -3.57 -0.10
CA ILE A 49 13.42 -2.69 0.15
C ILE A 49 13.82 -1.27 -0.16
N ARG A 50 12.99 -0.62 -0.95
CA ARG A 50 13.14 0.76 -1.36
C ARG A 50 11.93 1.56 -0.89
N ARG A 51 12.17 2.71 -0.28
CA ARG A 51 11.13 3.72 -0.06
C ARG A 51 10.84 4.46 -1.37
N LEU A 52 9.57 4.52 -1.76
CA LEU A 52 9.12 5.29 -2.92
C LEU A 52 8.83 6.75 -2.52
N GLY A 53 9.26 7.70 -3.37
CA GLY A 53 8.94 9.12 -3.22
C GLY A 53 9.82 9.94 -2.25
N ALA A 54 10.93 9.41 -1.75
CA ALA A 54 11.91 10.17 -0.98
C ALA A 54 12.89 10.90 -1.91
N GLU A 55 13.34 12.11 -1.52
CA GLU A 55 14.35 12.93 -2.22
C GLU A 55 15.69 12.18 -2.39
N ALA A 56 16.00 11.29 -1.45
CA ALA A 56 17.09 10.31 -1.56
C ALA A 56 16.49 8.90 -1.53
N GLU A 57 16.92 8.03 -2.45
CA GLU A 57 16.52 6.62 -2.45
C GLU A 57 17.08 5.92 -1.22
N GLU A 58 16.27 5.76 -0.17
CA GLU A 58 16.59 4.88 0.95
C GLU A 58 16.38 3.43 0.50
N LEU A 59 17.50 2.74 0.25
CA LEU A 59 17.58 1.33 -0.11
C LEU A 59 18.09 0.51 1.09
N LEU A 60 17.40 -0.58 1.41
CA LEU A 60 17.69 -1.45 2.54
C LEU A 60 17.81 -2.89 2.06
N ASP A 61 18.96 -3.50 2.33
CA ASP A 61 19.12 -4.95 2.20
C ASP A 61 18.54 -5.64 3.44
N ILE A 62 17.69 -6.64 3.20
CA ILE A 62 17.08 -7.45 4.24
C ILE A 62 17.54 -8.91 4.08
N PRO A 63 18.08 -9.53 5.16
CA PRO A 63 18.49 -10.92 5.15
C PRO A 63 17.26 -11.83 5.28
N VAL A 64 16.44 -11.88 4.23
CA VAL A 64 15.23 -12.70 4.17
C VAL A 64 15.45 -13.89 3.23
N PRO A 65 15.09 -15.13 3.60
CA PRO A 65 15.11 -16.24 2.66
C PRO A 65 14.13 -16.02 1.51
N LYS A 66 14.51 -16.46 0.29
CA LYS A 66 13.65 -16.40 -0.90
C LYS A 66 12.26 -17.01 -0.66
N SER A 67 12.19 -18.10 0.10
CA SER A 67 10.93 -18.76 0.44
C SER A 67 9.99 -17.86 1.26
N VAL A 68 10.52 -17.13 2.23
CA VAL A 68 9.76 -16.19 3.06
C VAL A 68 9.27 -15.01 2.22
N PHE A 69 10.11 -14.49 1.33
CA PHE A 69 9.72 -13.42 0.41
C PHE A 69 8.57 -13.86 -0.51
N ARG A 70 8.68 -15.05 -1.11
CA ARG A 70 7.61 -15.64 -1.94
C ARG A 70 6.33 -15.87 -1.16
N ALA A 71 6.44 -16.29 0.11
CA ALA A 71 5.29 -16.50 0.97
C ALA A 71 4.59 -15.18 1.33
N ALA A 72 5.36 -14.11 1.56
CA ALA A 72 4.81 -12.77 1.81
C ALA A 72 4.00 -12.27 0.59
N ILE A 73 4.54 -12.40 -0.62
CA ILE A 73 3.81 -12.01 -1.85
C ILE A 73 2.57 -12.89 -2.05
N ALA A 74 2.69 -14.20 -1.83
CA ALA A 74 1.54 -15.11 -1.93
C ALA A 74 0.44 -14.75 -0.91
N ARG A 75 0.80 -14.28 0.29
CA ARG A 75 -0.17 -13.79 1.27
C ARG A 75 -0.84 -12.50 0.82
N VAL A 76 -0.12 -11.57 0.19
CA VAL A 76 -0.73 -10.37 -0.44
C VAL A 76 -1.74 -10.78 -1.51
N ALA A 77 -1.39 -11.73 -2.38
CA ALA A 77 -2.32 -12.26 -3.39
C ALA A 77 -3.58 -12.88 -2.76
N ALA A 78 -3.41 -13.63 -1.66
CA ALA A 78 -4.52 -14.18 -0.90
C ALA A 78 -5.44 -13.08 -0.34
N ILE A 79 -4.88 -12.02 0.26
CA ILE A 79 -5.66 -10.88 0.77
C ILE A 79 -6.45 -10.19 -0.36
N CYS A 80 -5.85 -10.00 -1.54
CA CYS A 80 -6.57 -9.47 -2.70
C CYS A 80 -7.77 -10.35 -3.07
N ASN A 81 -7.59 -11.67 -3.08
CA ASN A 81 -8.65 -12.63 -3.41
C ASN A 81 -9.69 -12.80 -2.30
N GLU A 82 -9.32 -12.60 -1.03
CA GLU A 82 -10.25 -12.54 0.10
C GLU A 82 -11.20 -11.33 -0.03
N GLN A 83 -10.70 -10.17 -0.47
CA GLN A 83 -11.51 -8.96 -0.65
C GLN A 83 -12.28 -8.93 -1.98
N ARG A 84 -11.69 -9.46 -3.04
CA ARG A 84 -12.31 -9.61 -4.36
C ARG A 84 -11.93 -10.97 -4.94
N PRO A 85 -12.83 -11.96 -4.88
CA PRO A 85 -12.57 -13.31 -5.41
C PRO A 85 -12.04 -13.28 -6.85
N GLU A 86 -11.06 -14.12 -7.11
CA GLU A 86 -10.45 -14.33 -8.44
C GLU A 86 -9.87 -13.05 -9.11
N SER A 87 -9.56 -12.02 -8.31
CA SER A 87 -9.01 -10.76 -8.83
C SER A 87 -7.54 -10.86 -9.25
N VAL A 88 -6.77 -11.75 -8.62
CA VAL A 88 -5.35 -11.94 -8.89
C VAL A 88 -4.96 -13.41 -8.85
N THR A 89 -3.79 -13.74 -9.41
CA THR A 89 -3.21 -15.07 -9.28
C THR A 89 -2.15 -15.10 -8.17
N PRO A 90 -1.78 -16.29 -7.65
CA PRO A 90 -0.66 -16.40 -6.70
C PRO A 90 0.70 -15.92 -7.24
N TYR A 91 0.83 -15.81 -8.57
CA TYR A 91 2.10 -15.50 -9.26
C TYR A 91 2.18 -14.06 -9.76
N ARG A 92 1.06 -13.40 -9.97
CA ARG A 92 1.00 -12.03 -10.50
C ARG A 92 -0.37 -11.42 -10.23
N GLY A 93 -0.38 -10.13 -9.94
CA GLY A 93 -1.61 -9.36 -9.90
C GLY A 93 -1.41 -7.92 -9.49
N GLU A 94 -2.49 -7.17 -9.64
CA GLU A 94 -2.64 -5.81 -9.16
C GLU A 94 -3.99 -5.68 -8.47
N GLY A 95 -4.04 -4.98 -7.34
CA GLY A 95 -5.26 -4.92 -6.56
C GLY A 95 -5.26 -3.81 -5.53
N ASN A 96 -6.43 -3.56 -4.94
CA ASN A 96 -6.57 -2.67 -3.80
C ASN A 96 -6.87 -3.52 -2.56
N ILE A 97 -6.18 -3.24 -1.47
CA ILE A 97 -6.38 -3.86 -0.16
C ILE A 97 -6.88 -2.77 0.80
N THR A 98 -8.05 -3.00 1.36
CA THR A 98 -8.62 -2.19 2.45
C THR A 98 -8.09 -2.70 3.77
N LEU A 99 -7.54 -1.81 4.60
CA LEU A 99 -7.04 -2.11 5.94
C LEU A 99 -7.90 -1.44 7.01
N LEU A 100 -8.23 -2.22 8.04
CA LEU A 100 -8.90 -1.71 9.22
C LEU A 100 -7.90 -0.93 10.11
N PRO A 101 -8.34 0.08 10.87
CA PRO A 101 -7.49 0.78 11.82
C PRO A 101 -6.86 -0.19 12.84
N PRO A 102 -5.62 0.06 13.29
CA PRO A 102 -4.96 -0.79 14.28
C PRO A 102 -5.65 -0.78 15.65
N ASP A 103 -6.49 0.22 15.94
CA ASP A 103 -6.98 0.51 17.30
C ASP A 103 -8.46 0.14 17.54
N LEU A 104 -8.94 -1.00 17.06
CA LEU A 104 -10.26 -1.52 17.47
C LEU A 104 -10.32 -2.03 18.93
N GLN A 105 -9.45 -1.52 19.82
CA GLN A 105 -9.60 -1.70 21.27
C GLN A 105 -9.61 -0.41 22.08
N CYS A 106 -9.33 0.78 21.53
CA CYS A 106 -9.36 2.02 22.31
C CYS A 106 -9.66 3.25 21.44
N SER A 107 -10.72 3.96 21.84
CA SER A 107 -11.11 5.32 21.44
C SER A 107 -12.13 5.44 20.31
N GLU A 108 -13.22 6.14 20.62
CA GLU A 108 -14.41 6.48 19.82
C GLU A 108 -14.13 7.36 18.58
N LYS A 109 -12.91 7.37 18.07
CA LYS A 109 -12.56 8.01 16.80
C LYS A 109 -12.37 6.93 15.76
N GLU A 110 -13.45 6.61 15.04
CA GLU A 110 -13.40 5.80 13.82
C GLU A 110 -12.42 6.45 12.84
N SER A 111 -11.21 5.93 12.79
CA SER A 111 -10.28 6.27 11.72
C SER A 111 -10.83 5.62 10.46
N PRO A 112 -11.01 6.33 9.34
CA PRO A 112 -11.55 5.72 8.14
C PRO A 112 -10.63 4.57 7.68
N PRO A 113 -11.20 3.48 7.15
CA PRO A 113 -10.41 2.38 6.60
C PRO A 113 -9.45 2.93 5.55
N SER A 114 -8.20 2.48 5.61
CA SER A 114 -7.15 2.95 4.70
C SER A 114 -7.02 1.97 3.54
N THR A 115 -7.00 2.48 2.31
CA THR A 115 -6.82 1.64 1.11
C THR A 115 -5.38 1.76 0.60
N CYS A 116 -4.80 0.62 0.24
CA CYS A 116 -3.52 0.57 -0.46
C CYS A 116 -3.65 -0.17 -1.78
N TYR A 117 -2.97 0.34 -2.79
CA TYR A 117 -2.75 -0.34 -4.05
C TYR A 117 -1.53 -1.24 -3.94
N VAL A 118 -1.64 -2.45 -4.49
CA VAL A 118 -0.55 -3.41 -4.58
C VAL A 118 -0.35 -3.85 -6.01
N SER A 119 0.90 -4.07 -6.40
CA SER A 119 1.30 -4.72 -7.65
C SER A 119 2.42 -5.71 -7.36
N PHE A 120 2.34 -6.91 -7.91
CA PHE A 120 3.33 -7.94 -7.60
C PHE A 120 3.56 -8.95 -8.73
N THR A 121 4.76 -9.53 -8.72
CA THR A 121 5.15 -10.74 -9.46
C THR A 121 5.85 -11.70 -8.49
N ASN A 122 5.54 -12.99 -8.58
CA ASN A 122 6.02 -14.05 -7.68
C ASN A 122 6.36 -15.33 -8.47
N THR A 123 6.97 -15.17 -9.63
CA THR A 123 7.47 -16.30 -10.44
C THR A 123 8.80 -16.80 -9.86
N PRO A 124 9.34 -17.97 -10.23
CA PRO A 124 10.68 -18.39 -9.77
C PRO A 124 11.83 -17.46 -10.21
N LEU A 125 11.65 -16.78 -11.35
CA LEU A 125 12.65 -15.91 -11.98
C LEU A 125 12.58 -14.47 -11.47
N ASP A 126 11.40 -14.01 -11.09
CA ASP A 126 11.16 -12.62 -10.69
C ASP A 126 10.23 -12.58 -9.48
N GLN A 127 10.70 -11.93 -8.40
CA GLN A 127 9.88 -11.63 -7.23
C GLN A 127 9.97 -10.14 -6.92
N HIS A 128 8.83 -9.48 -7.03
CA HIS A 128 8.66 -8.05 -6.81
C HIS A 128 7.30 -7.79 -6.19
N LEU A 129 7.26 -6.82 -5.27
CA LEU A 129 6.05 -6.35 -4.63
C LEU A 129 6.17 -4.84 -4.41
N GLU A 130 5.17 -4.12 -4.88
CA GLU A 130 4.99 -2.69 -4.66
C GLU A 130 3.71 -2.46 -3.88
N ILE A 131 3.77 -1.62 -2.86
CA ILE A 131 2.64 -1.26 -2.01
C ILE A 131 2.61 0.27 -1.88
N ARG A 132 1.47 0.85 -2.26
CA ARG A 132 1.27 2.31 -2.27
C ARG A 132 -0.04 2.63 -1.58
N PHE A 133 0.02 3.41 -0.51
CA PHE A 133 -1.21 3.90 0.10
C PHE A 133 -1.79 5.05 -0.70
N SER A 134 -3.11 5.02 -0.89
CA SER A 134 -3.84 6.25 -1.17
C SER A 134 -3.88 7.02 0.13
N SER A 135 -2.99 8.00 0.29
CA SER A 135 -3.05 8.92 1.41
C SER A 135 -4.47 9.49 1.49
N SER A 136 -5.18 9.21 2.58
CA SER A 136 -6.08 10.23 3.12
C SER A 136 -5.14 11.33 3.60
N SER A 137 -4.99 12.38 2.79
CA SER A 137 -4.06 13.47 3.08
C SER A 137 -4.55 14.27 4.27
N ALA A 138 -4.05 13.93 5.46
CA ALA A 138 -3.74 14.96 6.44
C ALA A 138 -2.29 15.42 6.16
N GLY A 139 -2.16 16.26 5.13
CA GLY A 139 -0.91 16.94 4.80
C GLY A 139 -0.03 16.22 3.79
N ASP A 140 0.07 16.85 2.61
CA ASP A 140 1.08 16.68 1.57
C ASP A 140 0.89 15.55 0.52
N LYS A 141 0.63 16.02 -0.71
CA LYS A 141 0.51 15.29 -2.00
C LYS A 141 -0.70 14.36 -2.14
N ASN A 142 -1.82 15.01 -2.46
CA ASN A 142 -3.16 14.47 -2.67
C ASN A 142 -3.24 13.34 -3.71
N LEU A 143 -3.29 12.08 -3.25
CA LEU A 143 -3.79 10.94 -4.02
C LEU A 143 -5.27 10.72 -3.70
N PHE A 144 -6.15 10.74 -4.69
CA PHE A 144 -7.56 10.42 -4.49
C PHE A 144 -7.99 9.26 -5.38
N THR A 145 -8.73 8.30 -4.83
CA THR A 145 -9.39 7.25 -5.60
C THR A 145 -10.79 7.73 -5.95
N VAL A 146 -11.07 7.90 -7.25
CA VAL A 146 -12.40 8.28 -7.76
C VAL A 146 -13.12 7.05 -8.31
N LEU A 147 -14.41 6.94 -7.98
CA LEU A 147 -15.31 5.96 -8.58
C LEU A 147 -15.90 6.56 -9.87
N LEU A 148 -15.62 5.93 -11.00
CA LEU A 148 -16.16 6.32 -12.30
C LEU A 148 -17.59 5.80 -12.46
N ARG A 149 -18.36 6.41 -13.37
CA ARG A 149 -19.79 6.09 -13.61
C ARG A 149 -20.02 4.63 -14.02
N ASP A 150 -19.01 3.99 -14.59
CA ASP A 150 -19.03 2.58 -15.01
C ASP A 150 -18.59 1.61 -13.89
N LYS A 151 -18.55 2.08 -12.63
CA LYS A 151 -18.12 1.34 -11.44
C LYS A 151 -16.64 0.94 -11.44
N ARG A 152 -15.82 1.49 -12.34
CA ARG A 152 -14.36 1.36 -12.24
C ARG A 152 -13.81 2.37 -11.23
N THR A 153 -12.74 1.99 -10.55
CA THR A 153 -12.00 2.89 -9.66
C THR A 153 -10.74 3.39 -10.38
N ALA A 154 -10.51 4.69 -10.36
CA ALA A 154 -9.29 5.30 -10.89
C ALA A 154 -8.56 6.06 -9.77
N THR A 155 -7.24 5.89 -9.71
CA THR A 155 -6.39 6.61 -8.76
C THR A 155 -5.83 7.84 -9.46
N VAL A 156 -6.09 9.02 -8.90
CA VAL A 156 -5.68 10.31 -9.44
C VAL A 156 -4.58 10.88 -8.56
N PHE A 157 -3.47 11.27 -9.19
CA PHE A 157 -2.36 12.00 -8.58
C PHE A 157 -2.62 13.52 -8.76
N GLY A 158 -2.74 14.29 -7.66
CA GLY A 158 -2.82 15.77 -7.73
C GLY A 158 -1.48 16.32 -8.20
N ASP A 159 -1.40 17.05 -9.33
CA ASP A 159 -1.88 18.43 -9.53
C ASP A 159 -3.10 18.63 -10.46
N ALA A 160 -3.72 17.57 -10.99
CA ALA A 160 -4.75 17.70 -12.02
C ALA A 160 -6.12 18.24 -11.56
N LEU A 161 -6.29 18.59 -10.28
CA LEU A 161 -7.54 19.09 -9.69
C LEU A 161 -7.38 20.49 -9.06
N ALA A 162 -6.61 21.37 -9.70
CA ALA A 162 -6.71 22.81 -9.47
C ALA A 162 -7.74 23.43 -10.43
N ILE A 163 -9.02 23.06 -10.33
CA ILE A 163 -10.07 23.83 -11.01
C ILE A 163 -10.65 24.81 -10.00
N ARG A 164 -10.20 26.06 -10.17
CA ARG A 164 -10.78 27.28 -9.60
C ARG A 164 -12.30 27.26 -9.70
N SER A 165 -12.94 27.75 -8.66
CA SER A 165 -14.40 27.96 -8.49
C SER A 165 -15.09 28.86 -9.54
N GLU A 166 -14.49 29.11 -10.71
CA GLU A 166 -15.00 30.09 -11.69
C GLU A 166 -15.31 29.53 -13.09
N LEU A 167 -15.20 28.22 -13.32
CA LEU A 167 -15.63 27.59 -14.57
C LEU A 167 -16.62 26.44 -14.31
N LEU A 168 -17.74 26.81 -13.69
CA LEU A 168 -19.01 26.08 -13.80
C LEU A 168 -19.62 26.41 -15.16
N GLU A 169 -19.44 25.51 -16.14
CA GLU A 169 -20.41 25.20 -17.22
C GLU A 169 -19.74 24.29 -18.27
N SER A 170 -19.67 22.99 -18.00
CA SER A 170 -19.58 21.94 -19.03
C SER A 170 -19.78 20.55 -18.41
N ASP A 171 -21.05 20.21 -18.22
CA ASP A 171 -21.75 18.92 -18.40
C ASP A 171 -21.07 17.53 -18.31
N ARG A 172 -19.88 17.34 -17.74
CA ARG A 172 -19.22 16.01 -17.72
C ARG A 172 -18.80 15.42 -16.39
N LEU A 173 -18.84 16.16 -15.27
CA LEU A 173 -18.50 15.60 -13.96
C LEU A 173 -19.46 16.14 -12.89
N ARG A 174 -20.33 15.26 -12.37
CA ARG A 174 -21.07 15.51 -11.13
C ARG A 174 -20.34 14.82 -10.00
N PHE A 175 -19.73 15.62 -9.12
CA PHE A 175 -19.17 15.16 -7.86
C PHE A 175 -20.31 14.90 -6.89
N ILE A 176 -20.55 13.64 -6.53
CA ILE A 176 -21.50 13.30 -5.46
C ILE A 176 -20.69 13.30 -4.16
N ARG A 177 -20.75 14.40 -3.41
CA ARG A 177 -20.39 14.39 -2.00
C ARG A 177 -21.52 13.65 -1.27
N HIS A 178 -21.25 12.45 -0.78
CA HIS A 178 -22.15 11.83 0.19
C HIS A 178 -21.89 12.48 1.57
N PRO A 179 -22.89 13.11 2.20
CA PRO A 179 -22.78 13.45 3.60
C PRO A 179 -22.81 12.15 4.40
N VAL A 180 -21.78 11.91 5.20
CA VAL A 180 -21.82 10.89 6.25
C VAL A 180 -22.73 11.45 7.33
N ALA A 181 -23.91 10.84 7.51
CA ALA A 181 -24.84 11.20 8.58
C ALA A 181 -24.26 10.75 9.93
N HIS A 182 -24.36 11.63 10.92
CA HIS A 182 -23.86 11.50 12.29
C HIS A 182 -24.51 10.36 13.07
#